data_AF-A0A2E8VUI3-F1
#
_entry.id   AF-A0A2E8VUI3-F1
#
_cell.length_a   1.000
_cell.length_b   1.000
_cell.length_c   1.000
_cell.angle_alpha   90.00
_cell.angle_beta   90.00
_cell.angle_gamma   90.00
#
_symmetry.space_group_name_H-M   'P 1'
#
loop_
_entity.id
_entity.type
_entity.pdbx_description
1 polymer ?
#
loop_
_entity_poly.entity_id
_entity_poly.type
_entity_poly.pdbx_seq_one_letter_code
_entity_poly.pdbx_strand_id
1 'polypeptide(L)'
;MMILGPAFEFYLLDAEGKIIQHAAKPPSRVKRTHVSLAPIRNYIAGAQLPIFGDDPRGLTRQKIFSVAPIGKPGGNLYLYIIIAGEEYDSVAALVGNSHSVQLASWTLFAGLGATLLLALGLVLQFTRPLRALRDDINAFRADGFTTGTVPDNRWDPASSGELHQLGTAFQEMAESVETQYQKVRTTERPGCHSEIPARRGHAQGPARRPPAGPCAARRRGPRETRAGLQQPRRQRAAALYRRR
;
A
#
# COMPACT_ATOMS: atom_id res chain seq x y z
N MET A 1 -33.60 1.50 -51.15
CA MET A 1 -33.81 0.12 -50.64
C MET A 1 -33.24 0.07 -49.23
N MET A 2 -34.04 -0.21 -48.19
CA MET A 2 -33.55 -0.21 -46.81
C MET A 2 -32.98 -1.58 -46.46
N ILE A 3 -31.66 -1.64 -46.24
CA ILE A 3 -30.98 -2.83 -45.72
C ILE A 3 -31.00 -2.71 -44.19
N LEU A 4 -31.93 -3.41 -43.54
CA LEU A 4 -31.88 -3.54 -42.09
C LEU A 4 -30.64 -4.37 -41.71
N GLY A 5 -29.94 -3.95 -40.66
CA GLY A 5 -28.67 -4.55 -40.25
C GLY A 5 -28.80 -6.02 -39.85
N PRO A 6 -27.70 -6.80 -39.89
CA PRO A 6 -27.69 -8.24 -39.63
C PRO A 6 -28.08 -8.64 -38.19
N ALA A 7 -28.26 -7.66 -37.30
CA ALA A 7 -28.63 -7.86 -35.89
C ALA A 7 -30.14 -8.06 -35.64
N PHE A 8 -30.99 -7.92 -36.65
CA PHE A 8 -32.45 -8.05 -36.51
C PHE A 8 -32.98 -9.36 -37.13
N GLU A 9 -33.83 -10.04 -36.39
CA GLU A 9 -34.55 -11.23 -36.86
C GLU A 9 -36.05 -11.00 -36.76
N PHE A 10 -36.76 -11.15 -37.87
CA PHE A 10 -38.22 -10.92 -37.95
C PHE A 10 -38.95 -12.23 -38.16
N TYR A 11 -40.03 -12.43 -37.40
CA TYR A 11 -40.90 -13.59 -37.44
C TYR A 11 -42.35 -13.11 -37.46
N LEU A 12 -43.13 -13.59 -38.43
CA LEU A 12 -44.57 -13.34 -38.52
C LEU A 12 -45.29 -14.56 -37.95
N LEU A 13 -46.09 -14.34 -36.91
CA LEU A 13 -46.84 -15.36 -36.19
C LEU A 13 -48.33 -15.29 -36.52
N ASP A 14 -49.03 -16.43 -36.45
CA ASP A 14 -50.50 -16.48 -36.41
C ASP A 14 -51.05 -16.22 -35.00
N ALA A 15 -52.38 -16.32 -34.85
CA ALA A 15 -53.09 -16.09 -33.60
C ALA A 15 -52.75 -17.13 -32.51
N GLU A 16 -52.29 -18.30 -32.93
CA GLU A 16 -51.90 -19.45 -32.11
C GLU A 16 -50.42 -19.37 -31.69
N GLY A 17 -49.57 -18.63 -32.39
CA GLY A 17 -48.13 -18.49 -32.11
C GLY A 17 -47.21 -19.32 -33.00
N LYS A 18 -47.74 -19.91 -34.10
CA LYS A 18 -46.97 -20.61 -35.12
C LYS A 18 -46.30 -19.59 -36.05
N ILE A 19 -45.07 -19.88 -36.47
CA ILE A 19 -44.30 -19.04 -37.38
C ILE A 19 -44.79 -19.29 -38.82
N ILE A 20 -45.44 -18.30 -39.42
CA ILE A 20 -45.93 -18.32 -40.81
C ILE A 20 -44.78 -17.99 -41.76
N GLN A 21 -44.02 -16.93 -41.46
CA GLN A 21 -42.96 -16.40 -42.30
C GLN A 21 -41.83 -15.84 -41.43
N HIS A 22 -40.59 -15.86 -41.93
CA HIS A 22 -39.45 -15.29 -41.22
C HIS A 22 -38.48 -14.61 -42.19
N ALA A 23 -37.85 -13.52 -41.74
CA ALA A 23 -36.79 -12.82 -42.44
C ALA A 23 -35.52 -12.81 -41.56
N ALA A 24 -35.08 -14.00 -41.17
CA ALA A 24 -33.84 -14.23 -40.41
C ALA A 24 -32.75 -14.76 -41.36
N LYS A 25 -31.58 -14.10 -41.41
CA LYS A 25 -30.42 -14.57 -42.20
C LYS A 25 -29.39 -15.26 -41.28
N PRO A 26 -28.85 -16.45 -41.61
CA PRO A 26 -29.33 -17.39 -42.63
C PRO A 26 -30.72 -17.97 -42.27
N PRO A 27 -31.57 -18.28 -43.26
CA PRO A 27 -32.90 -18.84 -43.02
C PRO A 27 -32.86 -20.29 -42.48
N SER A 28 -31.81 -21.04 -42.80
CA SER A 28 -31.60 -22.42 -42.35
C SER A 28 -31.33 -22.62 -40.85
N ARG A 29 -31.35 -21.55 -40.04
CA ARG A 29 -31.11 -21.61 -38.58
C ARG A 29 -32.39 -21.61 -37.72
N VAL A 30 -33.59 -21.44 -38.30
CA VAL A 30 -34.85 -21.53 -37.55
C VAL A 30 -35.16 -23.00 -37.26
N LYS A 31 -35.33 -23.36 -35.98
CA LYS A 31 -35.52 -24.75 -35.50
C LYS A 31 -36.90 -25.00 -34.91
N ARG A 32 -37.52 -23.97 -34.31
CA ARG A 32 -38.89 -24.05 -33.80
C ARG A 32 -39.87 -23.58 -34.89
N THR A 33 -41.04 -24.21 -34.93
CA THR A 33 -42.18 -23.81 -35.78
C THR A 33 -43.22 -22.99 -35.03
N HIS A 34 -43.08 -22.85 -33.71
CA HIS A 34 -44.05 -22.25 -32.80
C HIS A 34 -43.32 -21.61 -31.60
N VAL A 35 -43.91 -20.54 -31.04
CA VAL A 35 -43.40 -19.81 -29.88
C VAL A 35 -44.54 -19.54 -28.90
N SER A 36 -44.25 -19.55 -27.59
CA SER A 36 -45.27 -19.35 -26.57
C SER A 36 -45.93 -17.97 -26.64
N LEU A 37 -47.26 -17.94 -26.65
CA LEU A 37 -48.04 -16.70 -26.57
C LEU A 37 -48.04 -16.05 -25.18
N ALA A 38 -47.65 -16.76 -24.11
CA ALA A 38 -47.74 -16.22 -22.75
C ALA A 38 -46.81 -14.99 -22.54
N PRO A 39 -45.51 -15.02 -22.92
CA PRO A 39 -44.67 -13.83 -22.93
C PRO A 39 -45.22 -12.70 -23.82
N ILE A 40 -45.78 -13.03 -24.99
CA ILE A 40 -46.34 -12.07 -25.95
C ILE A 40 -47.53 -11.31 -25.34
N ARG A 41 -48.46 -12.03 -24.70
CA ARG A 41 -49.61 -11.43 -24.02
C ARG A 41 -49.17 -10.56 -22.85
N ASN A 42 -48.17 -10.99 -22.07
CA ASN A 42 -47.62 -10.19 -20.97
C ASN A 42 -46.95 -8.90 -21.46
N TYR A 43 -46.22 -8.95 -22.58
CA TYR A 43 -45.62 -7.76 -23.20
C TYR A 43 -46.69 -6.77 -23.67
N ILE A 44 -47.73 -7.25 -24.38
CA ILE A 44 -48.83 -6.41 -24.86
C ILE A 44 -49.65 -5.82 -23.70
N ALA A 45 -49.76 -6.53 -22.57
CA ALA A 45 -50.39 -6.04 -21.34
C ALA A 45 -49.55 -5.02 -20.56
N GLY A 46 -48.33 -4.70 -21.00
CA GLY A 46 -47.46 -3.72 -20.33
C GLY A 46 -46.79 -4.25 -19.05
N ALA A 47 -46.54 -5.56 -18.96
CA ALA A 47 -45.81 -6.13 -17.81
C ALA A 47 -44.36 -5.60 -17.71
N GLN A 48 -43.78 -5.71 -16.52
CA GLN A 48 -42.46 -5.15 -16.22
C GLN A 48 -41.36 -5.83 -17.06
N LEU A 49 -40.54 -5.03 -17.74
CA LEU A 49 -39.41 -5.47 -18.55
C LEU A 49 -38.17 -5.77 -17.67
N PRO A 50 -37.26 -6.67 -18.08
CA PRO A 50 -37.25 -7.43 -19.34
C PRO A 50 -38.13 -8.69 -19.31
N ILE A 51 -38.85 -8.94 -20.41
CA ILE A 51 -39.62 -10.17 -20.62
C ILE A 51 -38.85 -11.04 -21.62
N PHE A 52 -38.68 -12.32 -21.29
CA PHE A 52 -38.02 -13.30 -22.14
C PHE A 52 -39.05 -14.13 -22.91
N GLY A 53 -38.82 -14.30 -24.21
CA GLY A 53 -39.66 -15.07 -25.13
C GLY A 53 -38.85 -16.17 -25.81
N ASP A 54 -39.53 -17.13 -26.41
CA ASP A 54 -38.88 -18.24 -27.10
C ASP A 54 -38.03 -17.75 -28.28
N ASP A 55 -36.77 -18.19 -28.33
CA ASP A 55 -35.88 -18.01 -29.48
C ASP A 55 -36.25 -19.03 -30.57
N PRO A 56 -36.67 -18.63 -31.79
CA PRO A 56 -36.98 -19.58 -32.87
C PRO A 56 -35.79 -20.40 -33.39
N ARG A 57 -34.55 -19.95 -33.14
CA ARG A 57 -33.30 -20.62 -33.54
C ARG A 57 -32.76 -21.59 -32.49
N GLY A 58 -33.24 -21.48 -31.24
CA GLY A 58 -32.94 -22.39 -30.13
C GLY A 58 -34.11 -23.30 -29.78
N LEU A 59 -33.87 -24.56 -29.43
CA LEU A 59 -34.95 -25.48 -29.01
C LEU A 59 -35.40 -25.24 -27.55
N THR A 60 -34.50 -24.72 -26.72
CA THR A 60 -34.71 -24.49 -25.27
C THR A 60 -34.35 -23.07 -24.83
N ARG A 61 -33.86 -22.22 -25.74
CA ARG A 61 -33.37 -20.89 -25.42
C ARG A 61 -34.50 -19.86 -25.44
N GLN A 62 -34.37 -18.87 -24.57
CA GLN A 62 -35.20 -17.66 -24.57
C GLN A 62 -34.32 -16.42 -24.75
N LYS A 63 -34.87 -15.39 -25.40
CA LYS A 63 -34.22 -14.10 -25.67
C LYS A 63 -35.15 -12.94 -25.34
N ILE A 64 -34.59 -11.74 -25.19
CA ILE A 64 -35.37 -10.51 -25.18
C ILE A 64 -35.94 -10.31 -26.58
N PHE A 65 -37.22 -9.98 -26.66
CA PHE A 65 -37.95 -9.77 -27.92
C PHE A 65 -38.76 -8.48 -27.86
N SER A 66 -39.26 -8.06 -29.02
CA SER A 66 -40.33 -7.07 -29.14
C SER A 66 -41.43 -7.66 -29.99
N VAL A 67 -42.68 -7.34 -29.68
CA VAL A 67 -43.84 -7.84 -30.44
C VAL A 67 -44.83 -6.72 -30.73
N ALA A 68 -45.37 -6.71 -31.94
CA ALA A 68 -46.44 -5.81 -32.36
C ALA A 68 -47.61 -6.62 -32.96
N PRO A 69 -48.84 -6.48 -32.44
CA PRO A 69 -50.01 -7.11 -33.06
C PRO A 69 -50.35 -6.45 -34.40
N ILE A 70 -50.75 -7.24 -35.39
CA ILE A 70 -51.16 -6.79 -36.72
C ILE A 70 -52.63 -7.18 -36.95
N GLY A 71 -53.44 -6.21 -37.40
CA GLY A 71 -54.85 -6.41 -37.75
C GLY A 71 -55.81 -5.70 -36.79
N LYS A 72 -57.01 -6.28 -36.62
CA LYS A 72 -58.06 -5.75 -35.72
C LYS A 72 -57.62 -5.83 -34.25
N PRO A 73 -58.24 -5.05 -33.34
CA PRO A 73 -58.02 -5.19 -31.89
C PRO A 73 -58.23 -6.64 -31.46
N GLY A 74 -57.20 -7.26 -30.89
CA GLY A 74 -57.15 -8.71 -30.59
C GLY A 74 -56.10 -9.48 -31.40
N GLY A 75 -55.65 -8.96 -32.55
CA GLY A 75 -54.46 -9.43 -33.29
C GLY A 75 -54.55 -10.85 -33.85
N ASN A 76 -54.93 -10.98 -35.13
CA ASN A 76 -54.89 -12.29 -35.82
C ASN A 76 -53.46 -12.69 -36.21
N LEU A 77 -52.53 -11.75 -36.26
CA LEU A 77 -51.11 -11.97 -36.53
C LEU A 77 -50.27 -11.14 -35.55
N TYR A 78 -49.05 -11.61 -35.26
CA TYR A 78 -48.06 -10.88 -34.47
C TYR A 78 -46.74 -10.76 -35.23
N LEU A 79 -46.17 -9.56 -35.28
CA LEU A 79 -44.79 -9.34 -35.71
C LEU A 79 -43.86 -9.47 -34.50
N TYR A 80 -43.14 -10.58 -34.43
CA TYR A 80 -42.19 -10.91 -33.38
C TYR A 80 -40.76 -10.62 -33.86
N ILE A 81 -40.02 -9.85 -33.08
CA ILE A 81 -38.71 -9.31 -33.45
C ILE A 81 -37.70 -9.68 -32.36
N ILE A 82 -36.59 -10.29 -32.75
CA ILE A 82 -35.41 -10.43 -31.89
C ILE A 82 -34.37 -9.42 -32.37
N ILE A 83 -33.88 -8.62 -31.42
CA ILE A 83 -32.74 -7.72 -31.58
C ILE A 83 -31.54 -8.45 -30.96
N ALA A 84 -30.39 -8.42 -31.63
CA ALA A 84 -29.19 -9.22 -31.34
C ALA A 84 -29.30 -10.72 -31.70
N GLY A 85 -29.10 -11.00 -32.99
CA GLY A 85 -28.79 -12.33 -33.51
C GLY A 85 -27.43 -12.88 -33.02
N GLU A 86 -27.09 -14.11 -33.41
CA GLU A 86 -25.98 -14.92 -32.84
C GLU A 86 -24.59 -14.23 -32.78
N GLU A 87 -24.30 -13.27 -33.66
CA GLU A 87 -23.05 -12.49 -33.63
C GLU A 87 -22.89 -11.65 -32.34
N TYR A 88 -23.98 -11.27 -31.68
CA TYR A 88 -23.93 -10.60 -30.38
C TYR A 88 -23.80 -11.60 -29.23
N ASP A 89 -24.30 -12.82 -29.41
CA ASP A 89 -24.23 -13.87 -28.40
C ASP A 89 -22.79 -14.35 -28.18
N SER A 90 -21.94 -14.33 -29.21
CA SER A 90 -20.52 -14.66 -29.08
C SER A 90 -19.79 -13.64 -28.19
N VAL A 91 -20.01 -12.34 -28.42
CA VAL A 91 -19.44 -11.24 -27.63
C VAL A 91 -19.98 -11.25 -26.20
N ALA A 92 -21.29 -11.48 -26.03
CA ALA A 92 -21.90 -11.60 -24.71
C ALA A 92 -21.42 -12.86 -23.96
N ALA A 93 -21.19 -13.98 -24.65
CA ALA A 93 -20.64 -15.21 -24.06
C ALA A 93 -19.17 -15.06 -23.65
N LEU A 94 -18.38 -14.22 -24.33
CA LEU A 94 -17.03 -13.86 -23.88
C LEU A 94 -17.03 -13.18 -22.51
N VAL A 95 -18.09 -12.42 -22.19
CA VAL A 95 -18.28 -11.80 -20.86
C VAL A 95 -18.94 -12.79 -19.88
N GLY A 96 -19.87 -13.60 -20.35
CA GLY A 96 -20.66 -14.55 -19.55
C GLY A 96 -19.92 -15.82 -19.10
N ASN A 97 -18.87 -16.24 -19.81
CA ASN A 97 -18.08 -17.41 -19.42
C ASN A 97 -17.06 -17.04 -18.32
N SER A 98 -17.56 -17.06 -17.09
CA SER A 98 -17.04 -16.41 -15.88
C SER A 98 -15.60 -16.73 -15.45
N HIS A 99 -14.95 -17.76 -16.00
CA HIS A 99 -13.57 -18.11 -15.63
C HIS A 99 -12.50 -17.13 -16.14
N SER A 100 -12.60 -16.66 -17.40
CA SER A 100 -11.58 -15.77 -17.97
C SER A 100 -11.60 -14.40 -17.31
N VAL A 101 -12.79 -13.85 -17.07
CA VAL A 101 -12.98 -12.57 -16.37
C VAL A 101 -12.54 -12.68 -14.91
N GLN A 102 -12.88 -13.78 -14.22
CA GLN A 102 -12.43 -14.02 -12.84
C GLN A 102 -10.91 -14.11 -12.76
N LEU A 103 -10.25 -14.87 -13.64
CA LEU A 103 -8.79 -14.99 -13.65
C LEU A 103 -8.10 -13.65 -13.96
N ALA A 104 -8.61 -12.89 -14.94
CA ALA A 104 -8.12 -11.56 -15.27
C ALA A 104 -8.29 -10.55 -14.10
N SER A 105 -9.39 -10.65 -13.35
CA SER A 105 -9.59 -9.83 -12.16
C SER A 105 -8.57 -10.18 -11.06
N TRP A 106 -8.31 -11.47 -10.83
CA TRP A 106 -7.32 -11.94 -9.86
C TRP A 106 -5.91 -11.52 -10.23
N THR A 107 -5.49 -11.64 -11.50
CA THR A 107 -4.16 -11.20 -11.93
C THR A 107 -4.01 -9.68 -11.84
N LEU A 108 -5.05 -8.91 -12.14
CA LEU A 108 -5.06 -7.46 -11.96
C LEU A 108 -4.89 -7.07 -10.48
N PHE A 109 -5.69 -7.64 -9.57
CA PHE A 109 -5.61 -7.34 -8.14
C PHE A 109 -4.29 -7.85 -7.52
N ALA A 110 -3.81 -9.03 -7.91
CA ALA A 110 -2.53 -9.57 -7.44
C ALA A 110 -1.35 -8.72 -7.94
N GLY A 111 -1.35 -8.30 -9.20
CA GLY A 111 -0.33 -7.42 -9.78
C GLY A 111 -0.31 -6.04 -9.12
N LEU A 112 -1.49 -5.43 -8.94
CA LEU A 112 -1.63 -4.15 -8.25
C LEU A 112 -1.18 -4.24 -6.79
N GLY A 113 -1.60 -5.29 -6.07
CA GLY A 113 -1.21 -5.55 -4.68
C GLY A 113 0.29 -5.78 -4.53
N ALA A 114 0.89 -6.62 -5.37
CA ALA A 114 2.33 -6.87 -5.37
C ALA A 114 3.13 -5.58 -5.68
N THR A 115 2.72 -4.82 -6.69
CA THR A 115 3.38 -3.54 -7.05
C THR A 115 3.27 -2.52 -5.93
N LEU A 116 2.10 -2.40 -5.28
CA LEU A 116 1.89 -1.50 -4.15
C LEU A 116 2.74 -1.90 -2.93
N LEU A 117 2.81 -3.20 -2.60
CA LEU A 117 3.62 -3.71 -1.49
C LEU A 117 5.12 -3.53 -1.75
N LEU A 118 5.59 -3.75 -2.98
CA LEU A 118 6.98 -3.49 -3.37
C LEU A 118 7.30 -1.99 -3.27
N ALA A 119 6.47 -1.12 -3.86
CA ALA A 119 6.66 0.33 -3.81
C ALA A 119 6.66 0.86 -2.36
N LEU A 120 5.72 0.40 -1.53
CA LEU A 120 5.66 0.76 -0.11
C LEU A 120 6.89 0.23 0.66
N GLY A 121 7.32 -1.01 0.38
CA GLY A 121 8.53 -1.60 0.94
C GLY A 121 9.78 -0.77 0.66
N LEU A 122 9.98 -0.36 -0.61
CA LEU A 122 11.07 0.53 -1.01
C LEU A 122 10.96 1.88 -0.29
N VAL A 123 9.80 2.54 -0.32
CA VAL A 123 9.61 3.84 0.35
C VAL A 123 9.93 3.74 1.84
N LEU A 124 9.47 2.70 2.54
CA LEU A 124 9.78 2.50 3.97
C LEU A 124 11.27 2.21 4.20
N GLN A 125 11.93 1.44 3.33
CA GLN A 125 13.34 1.10 3.47
C GLN A 125 14.27 2.30 3.28
N PHE A 126 13.97 3.20 2.33
CA PHE A 126 14.79 4.38 2.07
C PHE A 126 14.39 5.60 2.91
N THR A 127 13.10 5.92 3.02
CA THR A 127 12.69 7.18 3.68
C THR A 127 12.75 7.15 5.20
N ARG A 128 12.69 5.98 5.85
CA ARG A 128 12.85 5.88 7.31
C ARG A 128 14.24 6.28 7.78
N PRO A 129 15.34 5.64 7.34
CA PRO A 129 16.68 6.03 7.78
C PRO A 129 17.08 7.43 7.27
N LEU A 130 16.55 7.90 6.13
CA LEU A 130 16.70 9.31 5.70
C LEU A 130 16.10 10.30 6.70
N ARG A 131 14.94 10.00 7.29
CA ARG A 131 14.33 10.83 8.33
C ARG A 131 15.13 10.78 9.62
N ALA A 132 15.51 9.58 10.06
CA ALA A 132 16.36 9.39 11.24
C ALA A 132 17.65 10.24 11.16
N LEU A 133 18.41 10.14 10.06
CA LEU A 133 19.64 10.92 9.87
C LEU A 133 19.38 12.44 9.81
N ARG A 134 18.26 12.86 9.20
CA ARG A 134 17.86 14.27 9.20
C ARG A 134 17.55 14.77 10.62
N ASP A 135 16.83 13.99 11.40
CA ASP A 135 16.40 14.37 12.75
C ASP A 135 17.62 14.41 13.70
N ASP A 136 18.54 13.46 13.55
CA ASP A 136 19.87 13.43 14.20
C ASP A 136 20.68 14.72 13.93
N ILE A 137 20.80 15.11 12.66
CA ILE A 137 21.49 16.35 12.25
C ILE A 137 20.81 17.58 12.84
N ASN A 138 19.48 17.63 12.88
CA ASN A 138 18.74 18.77 13.42
C ASN A 138 18.87 18.87 14.95
N ALA A 139 18.83 17.75 15.67
CA ALA A 139 19.04 17.69 17.12
C ALA A 139 20.44 18.19 17.48
N PHE A 140 21.48 17.68 16.81
CA PHE A 140 22.87 18.09 17.06
C PHE A 140 23.11 19.59 16.80
N ARG A 141 22.46 20.17 15.79
CA ARG A 141 22.51 21.62 15.53
C ARG A 141 21.73 22.44 16.57
N ALA A 142 20.62 21.91 17.11
CA ALA A 142 19.81 22.60 18.10
C ALA A 142 20.50 22.70 19.48
N ASP A 143 21.21 21.65 19.89
CA ASP A 143 22.01 21.62 21.13
C ASP A 143 23.31 22.46 21.07
N GLY A 144 23.52 23.19 19.96
CA GLY A 144 24.59 24.17 19.80
C GLY A 144 26.00 23.58 19.85
N PHE A 145 26.17 22.27 19.65
CA PHE A 145 27.43 21.54 19.80
C PHE A 145 28.01 21.58 21.23
N THR A 146 27.17 21.78 22.26
CA THR A 146 27.63 22.09 23.63
C THR A 146 27.33 21.05 24.71
N THR A 147 26.46 20.07 24.42
CA THR A 147 25.87 19.15 25.42
C THR A 147 26.29 17.69 25.20
N GLY A 148 26.98 17.36 24.10
CA GLY A 148 27.40 15.99 23.81
C GLY A 148 26.26 15.01 23.53
N THR A 149 25.04 15.49 23.23
CA THR A 149 23.88 14.66 22.89
C THR A 149 24.03 14.08 21.47
N VAL A 150 24.95 13.14 21.31
CA VAL A 150 25.06 12.32 20.10
C VAL A 150 23.76 11.52 19.96
N PRO A 151 23.05 11.60 18.83
CA PRO A 151 21.78 10.91 18.66
C PRO A 151 21.91 9.38 18.79
N ASP A 152 21.00 8.74 19.55
CA ASP A 152 21.04 7.31 19.90
C ASP A 152 20.63 6.36 18.75
N ASN A 153 20.54 6.87 17.51
CA ASN A 153 20.30 6.04 16.34
C ASN A 153 21.54 5.19 16.05
N ARG A 154 21.41 3.88 16.26
CA ARG A 154 22.46 2.91 15.97
C ARG A 154 22.63 2.72 14.47
N TRP A 155 23.49 3.52 13.87
CA TRP A 155 24.03 3.30 12.54
C TRP A 155 24.92 2.06 12.55
N ASP A 156 24.64 1.09 11.68
CA ASP A 156 25.41 -0.15 11.58
C ASP A 156 26.59 0.02 10.60
N PRO A 157 27.86 0.05 11.06
CA PRO A 157 29.02 0.19 10.20
C PRO A 157 29.30 -1.04 9.33
N ALA A 158 28.70 -2.20 9.64
CA ALA A 158 28.79 -3.40 8.80
C ALA A 158 27.73 -3.45 7.69
N SER A 159 26.82 -2.48 7.64
CA SER A 159 25.81 -2.38 6.60
C SER A 159 26.41 -1.94 5.26
N SER A 160 26.02 -2.64 4.19
CA SER A 160 26.32 -2.24 2.81
C SER A 160 25.48 -1.04 2.33
N GLY A 161 24.54 -0.56 3.13
CA GLY A 161 23.76 0.63 2.82
C GLY A 161 24.59 1.91 3.02
N GLU A 162 24.82 2.65 1.92
CA GLU A 162 25.50 3.96 1.92
C GLU A 162 24.97 4.91 3.00
N LEU A 163 23.67 4.85 3.28
CA LEU A 163 23.01 5.70 4.27
C LEU A 163 23.37 5.37 5.72
N HIS A 164 23.76 4.13 6.03
CA HIS A 164 24.28 3.77 7.35
C HIS A 164 25.74 4.20 7.48
N GLN A 165 26.55 4.04 6.43
CA GLN A 165 27.92 4.56 6.40
C GLN A 165 27.96 6.08 6.58
N LEU A 166 27.04 6.81 5.95
CA LEU A 166 26.87 8.26 6.13
C LEU A 166 26.44 8.62 7.56
N GLY A 167 25.59 7.81 8.20
CA GLY A 167 25.21 7.98 9.60
C GLY A 167 26.38 7.78 10.56
N THR A 168 27.18 6.73 10.37
CA THR A 168 28.42 6.49 11.14
C THR A 168 29.42 7.64 10.96
N ALA A 169 29.64 8.10 9.73
CA ALA A 169 30.54 9.23 9.46
C ALA A 169 30.04 10.55 10.09
N PHE A 170 28.72 10.77 10.12
CA PHE A 170 28.13 11.90 10.85
C PHE A 170 28.36 11.79 12.37
N GLN A 171 28.22 10.59 12.95
CA GLN A 171 28.49 10.35 14.36
C GLN A 171 29.97 10.61 14.73
N GLU A 172 30.92 10.07 13.96
CA GLU A 172 32.36 10.33 14.17
C GLU A 172 32.70 11.83 14.10
N MET A 173 32.08 12.55 13.15
CA MET A 173 32.20 14.01 13.06
C MET A 173 31.63 14.70 14.31
N ALA A 174 30.46 14.29 14.78
CA ALA A 174 29.81 14.89 15.95
C ALA A 174 30.65 14.73 17.23
N GLU A 175 31.20 13.53 17.48
CA GLU A 175 32.09 13.23 18.59
C GLU A 175 33.40 14.04 18.54
N SER A 176 33.95 14.24 17.33
CA SER A 176 35.14 15.06 17.11
C SER A 176 34.90 16.55 17.40
N VAL A 177 33.77 17.10 16.95
CA VAL A 177 33.36 18.49 17.20
C VAL A 177 33.14 18.76 18.69
N GLU A 178 32.43 17.87 19.39
CA GLU A 178 32.25 17.95 20.85
C GLU A 178 33.61 17.92 21.58
N THR A 179 34.50 17.00 21.20
CA THR A 179 35.85 16.91 21.77
C THR A 179 36.68 18.18 21.57
N GLN A 180 36.55 18.84 20.41
CA GLN A 180 37.22 20.12 20.13
C GLN A 180 36.61 21.26 20.96
N TYR A 181 35.28 21.33 21.05
CA TYR A 181 34.57 22.35 21.82
C TYR A 181 34.91 22.29 23.32
N GLN A 182 34.96 21.09 23.90
CA GLN A 182 35.39 20.90 25.29
C GLN A 182 36.84 21.33 25.52
N LYS A 183 37.77 21.05 24.59
CA LYS A 183 39.17 21.52 24.69
C LYS A 183 39.26 23.05 24.74
N VAL A 184 38.50 23.75 23.88
CA VAL A 184 38.43 25.22 23.90
C VAL A 184 37.89 25.71 25.25
N ARG A 185 36.75 25.19 25.72
CA ARG A 185 36.20 25.54 27.05
C ARG A 185 37.17 25.29 28.21
N THR A 186 37.97 24.22 28.17
CA THR A 186 38.97 23.97 29.23
C THR A 186 40.17 24.93 29.17
N THR A 187 40.46 25.51 27.99
CA THR A 187 41.55 26.47 27.79
C THR A 187 41.15 27.88 28.21
N GLU A 188 39.89 28.27 28.01
CA GLU A 188 39.33 29.55 28.46
C GLU A 188 39.04 29.63 29.97
N ARG A 189 39.31 28.56 30.74
CA ARG A 189 39.23 28.63 32.19
C ARG A 189 40.32 29.60 32.67
N PRO A 190 39.98 30.78 33.23
CA PRO A 190 40.98 31.77 33.58
C PRO A 190 41.89 31.14 34.64
N GLY A 191 43.14 30.88 34.25
CA GLY A 191 44.16 30.43 35.18
C GLY A 191 44.23 31.44 36.31
N CYS A 192 44.19 30.96 37.56
CA CYS A 192 44.34 31.82 38.72
C CYS A 192 45.60 32.66 38.53
N HIS A 193 45.44 33.95 38.22
CA HIS A 193 46.55 34.87 38.08
C HIS A 193 47.26 34.91 39.43
N SER A 194 48.44 34.30 39.48
CA SER A 194 49.32 34.42 40.63
C SER A 194 49.62 35.90 40.83
N GLU A 195 49.26 36.44 41.98
CA GLU A 195 49.62 37.81 42.35
C GLU A 195 51.13 37.99 42.18
N ILE A 196 51.51 38.99 41.38
CA ILE A 196 52.90 39.44 41.26
C ILE A 196 53.05 40.61 42.25
N PRO A 197 53.62 40.42 43.45
CA PRO A 197 53.86 41.54 44.35
C PRO A 197 54.92 42.46 43.73
N ALA A 198 54.54 43.71 43.50
CA ALA A 198 55.40 44.71 42.88
C ALA A 198 56.66 44.96 43.72
N ARG A 199 57.83 44.84 43.08
CA ARG A 199 59.15 44.96 43.72
C ARG A 199 59.48 46.43 44.00
N ARG A 200 59.14 46.94 45.18
CA ARG A 200 59.71 48.21 45.72
C ARG A 200 61.03 47.95 46.44
N GLY A 201 61.99 48.86 46.27
CA GLY A 201 63.33 48.74 46.82
C GLY A 201 63.49 49.26 48.26
N HIS A 202 64.61 48.86 48.87
CA HIS A 202 65.27 49.42 50.06
C HIS A 202 64.51 49.45 51.41
N ALA A 203 64.85 48.50 52.29
CA ALA A 203 65.40 48.78 53.63
C ALA A 203 66.04 47.50 54.23
N GLN A 204 67.02 47.66 55.12
CA GLN A 204 67.73 46.55 55.79
C GLN A 204 67.01 46.10 57.08
N GLY A 205 67.02 44.80 57.40
CA GLY A 205 66.52 44.25 58.66
C GLY A 205 66.48 42.71 58.66
N PRO A 206 66.86 41.99 59.75
CA PRO A 206 67.20 40.57 59.65
C PRO A 206 66.06 39.56 59.90
N ALA A 207 66.07 38.50 59.09
CA ALA A 207 65.71 37.11 59.34
C ALA A 207 64.43 36.74 60.16
N ARG A 208 63.49 36.05 59.50
CA ARG A 208 62.68 34.95 60.07
C ARG A 208 62.18 33.98 58.97
N ARG A 209 62.11 32.69 59.30
CA ARG A 209 61.58 31.52 58.55
C ARG A 209 60.44 30.89 59.39
N PRO A 210 59.69 29.88 58.88
CA PRO A 210 59.32 29.58 57.49
C PRO A 210 57.78 29.80 57.36
N PRO A 211 56.82 28.84 57.31
CA PRO A 211 56.84 27.38 57.05
C PRO A 211 56.66 27.04 55.55
N ALA A 212 56.16 25.84 55.24
CA ALA A 212 55.65 25.40 53.93
C ALA A 212 54.34 24.60 54.14
N GLY A 213 53.49 24.49 53.12
CA GLY A 213 52.27 23.67 53.14
C GLY A 213 51.91 23.16 51.74
N PRO A 214 51.85 21.83 51.50
CA PRO A 214 51.70 21.29 50.15
C PRO A 214 50.24 21.15 49.71
N CYS A 215 50.01 21.37 48.41
CA CYS A 215 48.73 21.11 47.74
C CYS A 215 48.47 19.59 47.68
N ALA A 216 47.49 19.10 48.43
CA ALA A 216 47.20 17.67 48.55
C ALA A 216 46.30 17.17 47.39
N ALA A 217 46.91 16.57 46.38
CA ALA A 217 46.19 15.80 45.38
C ALA A 217 45.50 14.58 46.02
N ARG A 218 44.21 14.34 45.71
CA ARG A 218 43.51 13.11 46.10
C ARG A 218 42.90 12.38 44.92
N ARG A 219 43.72 11.57 44.24
CA ARG A 219 43.21 10.46 43.44
C ARG A 219 42.41 9.50 44.33
N ARG A 220 41.27 9.00 43.84
CA ARG A 220 40.67 7.75 44.32
C ARG A 220 40.40 6.84 43.12
N GLY A 221 41.32 5.89 42.92
CA GLY A 221 41.07 4.67 42.15
C GLY A 221 40.26 3.66 42.96
N PRO A 222 39.93 2.50 42.37
CA PRO A 222 38.75 1.72 42.72
C PRO A 222 38.94 0.79 43.92
N ARG A 223 37.82 0.38 44.52
CA ARG A 223 37.75 -0.86 45.30
C ARG A 223 37.07 -1.93 44.45
N GLU A 224 37.82 -2.97 44.11
CA GLU A 224 37.26 -4.26 43.78
C GLU A 224 36.49 -4.80 45.00
N THR A 225 35.33 -5.41 44.78
CA THR A 225 34.87 -6.49 45.66
C THR A 225 34.31 -7.60 44.79
N ARG A 226 34.97 -8.75 44.85
CA ARG A 226 34.75 -9.93 44.02
C ARG A 226 33.87 -10.92 44.77
N ALA A 227 32.63 -11.10 44.34
CA ALA A 227 31.77 -12.20 44.79
C ALA A 227 30.70 -12.49 43.73
N GLY A 228 30.93 -13.52 42.92
CA GLY A 228 29.87 -14.09 42.09
C GLY A 228 29.27 -15.31 42.80
N LEU A 229 28.01 -15.64 42.54
CA LEU A 229 27.53 -17.02 42.56
C LEU A 229 26.29 -17.19 41.66
N GLN A 230 26.44 -18.09 40.68
CA GLN A 230 25.45 -19.06 40.19
C GLN A 230 23.99 -18.64 39.90
N GLN A 231 23.63 -18.74 38.61
CA GLN A 231 22.26 -19.07 38.16
C GLN A 231 21.83 -20.45 38.69
N PRO A 232 20.50 -20.70 38.76
CA PRO A 232 19.98 -21.82 37.95
C PRO A 232 18.61 -21.59 37.28
N ARG A 233 18.60 -21.82 35.96
CA ARG A 233 17.63 -22.57 35.12
C ARG A 233 16.17 -22.88 35.58
N ARG A 234 15.26 -22.77 34.58
CA ARG A 234 13.87 -23.32 34.43
C ARG A 234 12.78 -22.51 35.19
N GLN A 235 11.53 -22.39 34.74
CA GLN A 235 10.63 -23.20 33.87
C GLN A 235 9.83 -22.26 32.91
N ARG A 236 9.47 -22.56 31.64
CA ARG A 236 8.57 -23.58 31.03
C ARG A 236 7.04 -23.40 31.27
N ALA A 237 6.34 -22.78 30.31
CA ALA A 237 4.94 -23.04 29.84
C ALA A 237 4.67 -22.12 28.62
N ALA A 238 4.10 -22.48 27.45
CA ALA A 238 3.35 -23.62 26.90
C ALA A 238 1.79 -23.53 26.94
N ALA A 239 1.19 -22.88 25.93
CA ALA A 239 -0.15 -23.10 25.36
C ALA A 239 -0.18 -22.39 23.98
N LEU A 240 -0.57 -22.92 22.81
CA LEU A 240 -1.52 -23.97 22.34
C LEU A 240 -3.02 -23.65 22.40
N TYR A 241 -3.53 -22.95 21.39
CA TYR A 241 -4.83 -23.19 20.70
C TYR A 241 -4.85 -22.30 19.42
N ARG A 242 -5.03 -22.72 18.15
CA ARG A 242 -5.81 -23.77 17.44
C ARG A 242 -7.23 -23.30 17.02
N ARG A 243 -7.40 -23.08 15.71
CA ARG A 243 -8.67 -23.00 14.91
C ARG A 243 -9.78 -22.03 15.37
N ARG A 244 -10.09 -21.09 14.48
CA ARG A 244 -11.32 -21.19 13.66
C ARG A 244 -11.03 -20.78 12.23
#